data_AF-A0A9D4LA93-F1
#
_entry.id   AF-A0A9D4LA93-F1
#
_cell.length_a   1.000
_cell.length_b   1.000
_cell.length_c   1.000
_cell.angle_alpha   90.00
_cell.angle_beta   90.00
_cell.angle_gamma   90.00
#
_symmetry.space_group_name_H-M   'P 1'
#
loop_
_entity.id
_entity.type
_entity.pdbx_description
1 polymer ?
#
loop_
_entity_poly.entity_id
_entity_poly.type
_entity_poly.pdbx_seq_one_letter_code
_entity_poly.pdbx_strand_id
1 'polypeptide(L)'
;MPKMDIPLLKFDLEQNPAFFLAKFNKIADLNKWNDEQKCLQLCLAIPKEGESWFMSLKEDTRNNYVLLKDAFMLRFEEQESKLSLYDKFVSGKQDKQNIVTYVEKVQAVGQRLGRSDKEVFDQIVHGLDDDVKKLVFLKDVTNVVELVKLAKMVEGSKASVNQTTAFTEHNSRGTGRQARPMFKQAYDTPGRRQPHEGRRQAGRCEHCGRYNHLSIDCRHRGARCYKCHAIGHIARTHNVRQ
;
A
#
# COMPACT_ATOMS: atom_id res chain seq x y z
N MET A 1 -6.15 39.95 -30.33
CA MET A 1 -6.22 39.18 -29.07
C MET A 1 -5.13 38.11 -29.12
N PRO A 2 -4.34 37.93 -28.05
CA PRO A 2 -3.23 36.99 -28.06
C PRO A 2 -3.78 35.56 -28.18
N LYS A 3 -3.29 34.81 -29.17
CA LYS A 3 -3.56 33.37 -29.29
C LYS A 3 -2.90 32.69 -28.09
N MET A 4 -3.70 32.18 -27.17
CA MET A 4 -3.18 31.27 -26.15
C MET A 4 -2.90 29.95 -26.85
N ASP A 5 -1.63 29.54 -26.89
CA ASP A 5 -1.23 28.21 -27.36
C ASP A 5 -1.66 27.17 -26.33
N ILE A 6 -2.93 26.76 -26.42
CA ILE A 6 -3.48 25.70 -25.59
C ILE A 6 -3.03 24.37 -26.22
N PRO A 7 -2.28 23.53 -25.51
CA PRO A 7 -1.78 22.27 -26.06
C PRO A 7 -2.93 21.36 -26.48
N LEU A 8 -2.77 20.73 -27.65
CA LEU A 8 -3.73 19.76 -28.18
C LEU A 8 -3.93 18.64 -27.15
N LEU A 9 -5.16 18.51 -26.67
CA LEU A 9 -5.53 17.46 -25.74
C LEU A 9 -5.50 16.13 -26.49
N LYS A 10 -4.72 15.15 -26.01
CA LYS A 10 -4.72 13.80 -26.53
C LYS A 10 -5.48 12.89 -25.58
N PHE A 11 -6.28 12.00 -26.15
CA PHE A 11 -6.95 10.93 -25.43
C PHE A 11 -5.98 9.78 -25.24
N ASP A 12 -5.89 9.27 -24.02
CA ASP A 12 -5.18 8.04 -23.69
C ASP A 12 -6.22 6.93 -23.51
N LEU A 13 -5.99 5.76 -24.09
CA LEU A 13 -6.93 4.63 -24.01
C LEU A 13 -7.13 4.13 -22.57
N GLU A 14 -6.17 4.40 -21.67
CA GLU A 14 -6.29 4.11 -20.24
C GLU A 14 -7.04 5.20 -19.45
N GLN A 15 -7.31 6.35 -20.07
CA GLN A 15 -8.00 7.46 -19.43
C GLN A 15 -9.52 7.26 -19.44
N ASN A 16 -10.18 7.66 -18.36
CA ASN A 16 -11.64 7.72 -18.32
C ASN A 16 -12.19 8.66 -19.44
N PRO A 17 -13.02 8.15 -20.37
CA PRO A 17 -13.49 8.91 -21.53
C PRO A 17 -14.42 10.06 -21.14
N ALA A 18 -15.22 9.93 -20.08
CA ALA A 18 -16.09 11.00 -19.60
C ALA A 18 -15.28 12.18 -19.05
N PHE A 19 -14.22 11.89 -18.27
CA PHE A 19 -13.33 12.93 -17.75
C PHE A 19 -12.58 13.64 -18.88
N PHE A 20 -12.09 12.87 -19.87
CA PHE A 20 -11.48 13.42 -21.07
C PHE A 20 -12.45 14.37 -21.81
N LEU A 21 -13.68 13.91 -22.09
CA LEU A 21 -14.69 14.73 -22.77
C LEU A 21 -15.08 15.98 -21.99
N ALA A 22 -15.12 15.92 -20.66
CA ALA A 22 -15.39 17.08 -19.82
C ALA A 22 -14.26 18.13 -19.96
N LYS A 23 -13.00 17.71 -19.99
CA LYS A 23 -11.85 18.60 -20.22
C LYS A 23 -11.83 19.13 -21.65
N PHE A 24 -12.11 18.28 -22.64
CA PHE A 24 -12.23 18.63 -24.04
C PHE A 24 -13.27 19.72 -24.26
N ASN A 25 -14.47 19.57 -23.69
CA ASN A 25 -15.55 20.56 -23.81
C ASN A 25 -15.17 21.91 -23.21
N LYS A 26 -14.49 21.93 -22.05
CA LYS A 26 -13.98 23.19 -21.49
C LYS A 26 -12.99 23.90 -22.44
N ILE A 27 -12.13 23.15 -23.12
CA ILE A 27 -11.21 23.72 -24.12
C ILE A 27 -11.99 24.21 -25.35
N ALA A 28 -12.98 23.45 -25.80
CA ALA A 28 -13.85 23.84 -26.90
C ALA A 28 -14.60 25.15 -26.60
N ASP A 29 -15.11 25.31 -25.38
CA ASP A 29 -15.81 26.51 -24.94
C ASP A 29 -14.86 27.72 -24.87
N LEU A 30 -13.66 27.53 -24.31
CA LEU A 30 -12.62 28.57 -24.25
C LEU A 30 -12.21 29.04 -25.65
N ASN A 31 -12.11 28.11 -26.61
CA ASN A 31 -11.76 28.41 -27.99
C ASN A 31 -12.96 28.79 -28.86
N LYS A 32 -14.18 28.78 -28.30
CA LYS A 32 -15.44 29.02 -29.01
C LYS A 32 -15.61 28.14 -30.24
N TRP A 33 -15.26 26.86 -30.13
CA TRP A 33 -15.41 25.92 -31.23
C TRP A 33 -16.88 25.67 -31.55
N ASN A 34 -17.20 25.69 -32.85
CA ASN A 34 -18.47 25.18 -33.34
C ASN A 34 -18.46 23.64 -33.37
N ASP A 35 -19.62 23.03 -33.66
CA ASP A 35 -19.74 21.57 -33.60
C ASP A 35 -18.86 20.84 -34.64
N GLU A 36 -18.70 21.42 -35.83
CA GLU A 36 -17.79 20.90 -36.86
C GLU A 36 -16.33 20.87 -36.37
N GLN A 37 -15.87 21.97 -35.76
CA GLN A 37 -14.55 22.07 -35.16
C GLN A 37 -14.40 21.09 -34.00
N LYS A 38 -15.42 20.91 -33.16
CA LYS A 38 -15.38 19.90 -32.09
C LYS A 38 -15.23 18.49 -32.65
N CYS A 39 -15.92 18.14 -33.73
CA CYS A 39 -15.77 16.84 -34.38
C CYS A 39 -14.35 16.62 -34.90
N LEU A 40 -13.80 17.60 -35.62
CA LEU A 40 -12.42 17.53 -36.16
C LEU A 40 -11.39 17.44 -35.03
N GLN A 41 -11.53 18.27 -34.00
CA GLN A 41 -10.60 18.29 -32.87
C GLN A 41 -10.68 17.02 -32.02
N LEU A 42 -11.87 16.44 -31.87
CA LEU A 42 -12.04 15.16 -31.20
C LEU A 42 -11.39 14.02 -32.00
N CYS A 43 -11.53 14.03 -33.33
CA CYS A 43 -10.83 13.09 -34.20
C CYS A 43 -9.31 13.17 -34.04
N LEU A 44 -8.74 14.39 -34.00
CA LEU A 44 -7.31 14.61 -33.83
C LEU A 44 -6.79 14.25 -32.42
N ALA A 45 -7.68 14.27 -31.43
CA ALA A 45 -7.34 13.93 -30.06
C ALA A 45 -7.22 12.42 -29.84
N ILE A 46 -7.90 11.61 -30.65
CA ILE A 46 -7.88 10.14 -30.56
C ILE A 46 -6.54 9.61 -31.09
N PRO A 47 -5.90 8.65 -30.42
CA PRO A 47 -4.65 8.05 -30.89
C PRO A 47 -4.89 7.23 -32.18
N LYS A 48 -3.82 6.96 -32.95
CA LYS A 48 -3.93 6.31 -34.28
C LYS A 48 -4.68 4.98 -34.25
N GLU A 49 -4.58 4.27 -33.15
CA GLU A 49 -5.26 3.01 -32.87
C GLU A 49 -6.80 3.17 -32.88
N GLY A 50 -7.32 4.34 -32.50
CA GLY A 50 -8.74 4.69 -32.54
C GLY A 50 -9.20 5.42 -33.81
N GLU A 51 -8.29 5.80 -34.71
CA GLU A 51 -8.61 6.48 -35.97
C GLU A 51 -9.40 5.57 -36.92
N SER A 52 -9.03 4.28 -36.96
CA SER A 52 -9.76 3.24 -37.72
C SER A 52 -11.23 3.13 -37.31
N TRP A 53 -11.51 3.26 -36.01
CA TRP A 53 -12.87 3.30 -35.47
C TRP A 53 -13.60 4.56 -35.94
N PHE A 54 -12.99 5.74 -35.83
CA PHE A 54 -13.61 6.99 -36.27
C PHE A 54 -13.98 6.95 -37.75
N MET A 55 -13.09 6.42 -38.60
CA MET A 55 -13.34 6.29 -40.04
C MET A 55 -14.46 5.28 -40.36
N SER A 56 -14.72 4.30 -39.48
CA SER A 56 -15.82 3.35 -39.65
C SER A 56 -17.21 3.93 -39.32
N LEU A 57 -17.27 5.09 -38.66
CA LEU A 57 -18.55 5.73 -38.29
C LEU A 57 -19.25 6.30 -39.53
N LYS A 58 -20.59 6.31 -39.51
CA LYS A 58 -21.39 6.97 -40.54
C LYS A 58 -21.07 8.46 -40.61
N GLU A 59 -21.15 9.04 -41.80
CA GLU A 59 -20.86 10.46 -42.01
C GLU A 59 -21.72 11.38 -41.13
N ASP A 60 -23.02 11.08 -41.01
CA ASP A 60 -23.93 11.81 -40.13
C ASP A 60 -23.48 11.78 -38.65
N THR A 61 -22.89 10.67 -38.22
CA THR A 61 -22.34 10.52 -36.87
C THR A 61 -21.03 11.27 -36.70
N ARG A 62 -20.15 11.26 -37.71
CA ARG A 62 -18.84 11.96 -37.67
C ARG A 62 -19.00 13.47 -37.66
N ASN A 63 -20.00 14.00 -38.36
CA ASN A 63 -20.20 15.43 -38.53
C ASN A 63 -21.15 16.04 -37.50
N ASN A 64 -21.71 15.24 -36.59
CA ASN A 64 -22.58 15.69 -35.52
C ASN A 64 -21.93 15.44 -34.16
N TYR A 65 -21.56 16.51 -33.46
CA TYR A 65 -20.81 16.41 -32.21
C TYR A 65 -21.55 15.60 -31.14
N VAL A 66 -22.87 15.71 -31.07
CA VAL A 66 -23.68 14.97 -30.10
C VAL A 66 -23.61 13.47 -30.37
N LEU A 67 -23.84 13.07 -31.62
CA LEU A 67 -23.79 11.65 -32.02
C LEU A 67 -22.37 11.08 -31.91
N LEU A 68 -21.35 11.87 -32.26
CA LEU A 68 -19.95 11.46 -32.15
C LEU A 68 -19.54 11.26 -30.70
N LYS A 69 -19.95 12.15 -29.80
CA LYS A 69 -19.70 12.05 -28.36
C LYS A 69 -20.32 10.77 -27.78
N ASP A 70 -21.56 10.45 -28.15
CA ASP A 70 -22.24 9.25 -27.67
C ASP A 70 -21.56 7.98 -28.19
N ALA A 71 -21.16 7.97 -29.47
CA ALA A 71 -20.40 6.87 -30.05
C ALA A 71 -19.02 6.70 -29.38
N PHE A 72 -18.33 7.80 -29.06
CA PHE A 72 -17.06 7.80 -28.34
C PHE A 72 -17.21 7.19 -26.95
N MET A 73 -18.23 7.62 -26.20
CA MET A 73 -18.54 7.06 -24.88
C MET A 73 -18.83 5.57 -25.02
N LEU A 74 -19.71 5.15 -25.93
CA LEU A 74 -20.02 3.73 -26.09
C LEU A 74 -18.80 2.85 -26.42
N ARG A 75 -17.84 3.38 -27.19
CA ARG A 75 -16.64 2.65 -27.63
C ARG A 75 -15.58 2.54 -26.55
N PHE A 76 -15.29 3.64 -25.85
CA PHE A 76 -14.14 3.77 -24.96
C PHE A 76 -14.52 3.81 -23.48
N GLU A 77 -15.81 3.90 -23.16
CA GLU A 77 -16.27 3.61 -21.82
C GLU A 77 -16.12 2.12 -21.63
N GLU A 78 -15.00 1.74 -21.01
CA GLU A 78 -14.85 0.43 -20.41
C GLU A 78 -16.04 0.29 -19.45
N GLN A 79 -17.05 -0.45 -19.92
CA GLN A 79 -18.21 -0.84 -19.13
C GLN A 79 -17.70 -1.82 -18.08
N GLU A 80 -16.95 -1.32 -17.10
CA GLU A 80 -16.70 -2.05 -15.87
C GLU A 80 -18.08 -2.37 -15.33
N SER A 81 -18.47 -3.63 -15.51
CA SER A 81 -19.76 -4.10 -15.03
C SER A 81 -19.86 -3.77 -13.54
N LYS A 82 -21.09 -3.55 -13.07
CA LYS A 82 -21.33 -3.36 -11.62
C LYS A 82 -20.68 -4.46 -10.78
N LEU A 83 -20.58 -5.69 -11.32
CA LEU A 83 -19.88 -6.82 -10.70
C LEU A 83 -18.37 -6.61 -10.61
N SER A 84 -17.71 -6.15 -11.69
CA SER A 84 -16.28 -5.85 -11.68
C SER A 84 -15.95 -4.69 -10.73
N LEU A 85 -16.76 -3.63 -10.74
CA LEU A 85 -16.62 -2.52 -9.79
C LEU A 85 -16.80 -2.99 -8.35
N TYR A 86 -17.79 -3.84 -8.09
CA TYR A 86 -18.03 -4.40 -6.77
C TYR A 86 -16.86 -5.28 -6.31
N ASP A 87 -16.31 -6.12 -7.20
CA ASP A 87 -15.13 -6.93 -6.91
C ASP A 87 -13.92 -6.04 -6.57
N LYS A 88 -13.68 -4.98 -7.35
CA LYS A 88 -12.62 -3.98 -7.06
C LYS A 88 -12.85 -3.26 -5.73
N PHE A 89 -14.10 -2.95 -5.40
CA PHE A 89 -14.46 -2.29 -4.14
C PHE A 89 -14.15 -3.18 -2.93
N VAL A 90 -14.60 -4.45 -2.96
CA VAL A 90 -14.47 -5.39 -1.84
C VAL A 90 -13.05 -5.93 -1.70
N SER A 91 -12.37 -6.21 -2.81
CA SER A 91 -11.00 -6.75 -2.82
C SER A 91 -9.92 -5.68 -2.63
N GLY A 92 -10.28 -4.40 -2.69
CA GLY A 92 -9.35 -3.27 -2.62
C GLY A 92 -8.62 -3.18 -1.26
N LYS A 93 -7.30 -3.42 -1.29
CA LYS A 93 -6.40 -3.28 -0.13
C LYS A 93 -5.36 -2.19 -0.36
N GLN A 94 -4.87 -1.59 0.72
CA GLN A 94 -3.87 -0.54 0.71
C GLN A 94 -2.51 -1.06 0.18
N ASP A 95 -2.07 -2.23 0.65
CA ASP A 95 -0.80 -2.87 0.28
C ASP A 95 0.37 -1.85 0.29
N LYS A 96 1.19 -1.77 -0.77
CA LYS A 96 2.34 -0.85 -0.83
C LYS A 96 1.97 0.59 -1.22
N GLN A 97 0.69 0.90 -1.41
CA GLN A 97 0.27 2.23 -1.83
C GLN A 97 0.19 3.19 -0.64
N ASN A 98 0.37 4.48 -0.93
CA ASN A 98 0.12 5.55 0.02
C ASN A 98 -1.35 5.53 0.45
N ILE A 99 -1.63 5.82 1.73
CA ILE A 99 -2.99 5.73 2.27
C ILE A 99 -3.93 6.72 1.56
N VAL A 100 -3.45 7.91 1.22
CA VAL A 100 -4.25 8.92 0.49
C VAL A 100 -4.66 8.39 -0.88
N THR A 101 -3.71 7.86 -1.64
CA THR A 101 -3.98 7.27 -2.97
C THR A 101 -4.94 6.09 -2.89
N TYR A 102 -4.80 5.24 -1.86
CA TYR A 102 -5.71 4.13 -1.63
C TYR A 102 -7.13 4.62 -1.34
N VAL A 103 -7.28 5.57 -0.43
CA VAL A 103 -8.57 6.17 -0.05
C VAL A 103 -9.27 6.77 -1.27
N GLU A 104 -8.56 7.56 -2.08
CA GLU A 104 -9.11 8.18 -3.30
C GLU A 104 -9.66 7.13 -4.29
N LYS A 105 -8.96 5.99 -4.44
CA LYS A 105 -9.41 4.89 -5.30
C LYS A 105 -10.68 4.24 -4.79
N VAL A 106 -10.75 3.90 -3.50
CA VAL A 106 -11.94 3.25 -2.93
C VAL A 106 -13.13 4.20 -2.94
N GLN A 107 -12.94 5.50 -2.69
CA GLN A 107 -13.98 6.51 -2.82
C GLN A 107 -14.50 6.62 -4.25
N ALA A 108 -13.61 6.67 -5.25
CA ALA A 108 -14.00 6.76 -6.65
C ALA A 108 -14.84 5.54 -7.09
N VAL A 109 -14.45 4.33 -6.69
CA VAL A 109 -15.23 3.10 -7.00
C VAL A 109 -16.56 3.08 -6.23
N GLY A 110 -16.55 3.45 -4.94
CA GLY A 110 -17.76 3.51 -4.12
C GLY A 110 -18.81 4.48 -4.66
N GLN A 111 -18.39 5.67 -5.10
CA GLN A 111 -19.26 6.66 -5.73
C GLN A 111 -19.87 6.15 -7.03
N ARG A 112 -19.08 5.47 -7.87
CA ARG A 112 -19.58 4.84 -9.12
C ARG A 112 -20.60 3.73 -8.86
N LEU A 113 -20.50 3.07 -7.70
CA LEU A 113 -21.47 2.07 -7.23
C LEU A 113 -22.66 2.67 -6.47
N GLY A 114 -22.68 3.97 -6.21
CA GLY A 114 -23.73 4.63 -5.42
C GLY A 114 -23.73 4.24 -3.94
N ARG A 115 -22.56 3.92 -3.37
CA ARG A 115 -22.41 3.54 -1.96
C ARG A 115 -22.46 4.77 -1.04
N SER A 116 -22.96 4.56 0.16
CA SER A 116 -22.95 5.58 1.21
C SER A 116 -21.53 5.82 1.74
N ASP A 117 -21.28 7.02 2.24
CA ASP A 117 -19.98 7.38 2.83
C ASP A 117 -19.58 6.43 3.97
N LYS A 118 -20.56 5.90 4.71
CA LYS A 118 -20.34 4.90 5.76
C LYS A 118 -19.85 3.57 5.18
N GLU A 119 -20.50 3.03 4.16
CA GLU A 119 -20.06 1.78 3.50
C GLU A 119 -18.67 1.94 2.89
N VAL A 120 -18.39 3.10 2.28
CA VAL A 120 -17.08 3.42 1.72
C VAL A 120 -16.02 3.51 2.82
N PHE A 121 -16.33 4.19 3.93
CA PHE A 121 -15.43 4.28 5.08
C PHE A 121 -15.15 2.90 5.68
N ASP A 122 -16.17 2.08 5.90
CA ASP A 122 -16.03 0.73 6.42
C ASP A 122 -15.11 -0.09 5.49
N GLN A 123 -15.31 -0.02 4.18
CA GLN A 123 -14.47 -0.72 3.21
C GLN A 123 -13.02 -0.24 3.24
N ILE A 124 -12.79 1.07 3.35
CA ILE A 124 -11.45 1.64 3.50
C ILE A 124 -10.79 1.05 4.74
N VAL A 125 -11.43 1.11 5.91
CA VAL A 125 -10.86 0.60 7.16
C VAL A 125 -10.56 -0.90 7.10
N HIS A 126 -11.38 -1.68 6.37
CA HIS A 126 -11.13 -3.11 6.18
C HIS A 126 -9.88 -3.41 5.35
N GLY A 127 -9.60 -2.61 4.32
CA GLY A 127 -8.45 -2.80 3.43
C GLY A 127 -7.17 -2.07 3.83
N LEU A 128 -7.18 -1.26 4.91
CA LEU A 128 -5.96 -0.67 5.49
C LEU A 128 -5.00 -1.73 6.02
N ASP A 129 -3.71 -1.40 6.03
CA ASP A 129 -2.69 -2.21 6.68
C ASP A 129 -2.96 -2.34 8.19
N ASP A 130 -2.61 -3.49 8.78
CA ASP A 130 -2.86 -3.79 10.19
C ASP A 130 -2.32 -2.71 11.16
N ASP A 131 -1.17 -2.12 10.84
CA ASP A 131 -0.57 -1.08 11.68
C ASP A 131 -1.35 0.24 11.65
N VAL A 132 -1.88 0.61 10.48
CA VAL A 132 -2.72 1.80 10.33
C VAL A 132 -4.08 1.52 10.97
N LYS A 133 -4.64 0.33 10.72
CA LYS A 133 -5.92 -0.12 11.27
C LYS A 133 -5.96 -0.08 12.79
N LYS A 134 -4.89 -0.54 13.47
CA LYS A 134 -4.75 -0.42 14.94
C LYS A 134 -4.84 1.03 15.42
N LEU A 135 -4.21 1.96 14.70
CA LEU A 135 -4.22 3.39 15.06
C LEU A 135 -5.59 4.03 14.82
N VAL A 136 -6.31 3.62 13.78
CA VAL A 136 -7.68 4.04 13.50
C VAL A 136 -8.60 3.61 14.65
N PHE A 137 -8.52 2.35 15.09
CA PHE A 137 -9.28 1.86 16.24
C PHE A 137 -8.89 2.53 17.55
N LEU A 138 -7.59 2.76 17.78
CA LEU A 138 -7.12 3.40 19.01
C LEU A 138 -7.60 4.85 19.15
N LYS A 139 -7.75 5.57 18.04
CA LYS A 139 -8.19 6.97 18.03
C LYS A 139 -9.67 7.16 17.74
N ASP A 140 -10.42 6.07 17.61
CA ASP A 140 -11.87 6.08 17.29
C ASP A 140 -12.20 6.98 16.09
N VAL A 141 -11.43 6.82 15.01
CA VAL A 141 -11.63 7.62 13.79
C VAL A 141 -12.92 7.17 13.11
N THR A 142 -13.82 8.12 12.82
CA THR A 142 -15.15 7.83 12.25
C THR A 142 -15.35 8.39 10.85
N ASN A 143 -14.41 9.19 10.35
CA ASN A 143 -14.53 9.84 9.05
C ASN A 143 -13.24 9.81 8.23
N VAL A 144 -13.39 9.91 6.92
CA VAL A 144 -12.26 9.84 5.96
C VAL A 144 -11.29 11.02 6.15
N VAL A 145 -11.79 12.19 6.56
CA VAL A 145 -10.96 13.40 6.74
C VAL A 145 -9.96 13.22 7.87
N GLU A 146 -10.39 12.69 9.01
CA GLU A 146 -9.54 12.35 10.14
C GLU A 146 -8.60 11.20 9.82
N LEU A 147 -9.06 10.20 9.06
CA LEU A 147 -8.22 9.10 8.58
C LEU A 147 -7.06 9.63 7.73
N VAL A 148 -7.31 10.54 6.80
CA VAL A 148 -6.26 11.15 5.96
C VAL A 148 -5.30 12.01 6.80
N LYS A 149 -5.79 12.72 7.83
CA LYS A 149 -4.91 13.43 8.77
C LYS A 149 -4.03 12.46 9.55
N LEU A 150 -4.60 11.36 10.03
CA LEU A 150 -3.87 10.29 10.73
C LEU A 150 -2.79 9.69 9.83
N ALA A 151 -3.14 9.36 8.59
CA ALA A 151 -2.25 8.81 7.59
C ALA A 151 -1.03 9.70 7.37
N LYS A 152 -1.24 11.01 7.16
CA LYS A 152 -0.15 11.98 6.99
C LYS A 152 0.81 12.02 8.18
N MET A 153 0.29 11.89 9.41
CA MET A 153 1.14 11.83 10.61
C MET A 153 1.96 10.53 10.70
N VAL A 154 1.38 9.40 10.31
CA VAL A 154 2.05 8.09 10.33
C VAL A 154 3.12 7.99 9.24
N GLU A 155 2.83 8.50 8.05
CA GLU A 155 3.76 8.53 6.93
C GLU A 155 4.96 9.44 7.21
N GLY A 156 4.74 10.62 7.81
CA GLY A 156 5.82 11.49 8.28
C GLY A 156 6.70 10.84 9.34
N SER A 157 6.13 9.98 10.18
CA SER A 157 6.87 9.27 11.24
C SER A 157 7.71 8.10 10.68
N LYS A 158 7.20 7.35 9.69
CA LYS A 158 7.94 6.26 9.02
C LYS A 158 9.14 6.78 8.22
N ALA A 159 9.05 7.98 7.65
CA ALA A 159 10.17 8.62 6.95
C ALA A 159 11.38 8.93 7.88
N SER A 160 11.14 9.16 9.17
CA SER A 160 12.21 9.47 10.14
C SER A 160 12.90 8.24 10.71
N VAL A 161 12.30 7.05 10.65
CA VAL A 161 12.85 5.80 11.21
C VAL A 161 13.85 5.14 10.26
N ASN A 162 13.77 5.40 8.96
CA ASN A 162 14.67 4.84 7.93
C ASN A 162 16.10 5.39 7.96
N GLN A 163 16.44 6.39 8.78
CA GLN A 163 17.82 6.87 8.93
C GLN A 163 18.67 6.06 9.94
N THR A 164 18.06 5.18 10.73
CA THR A 164 18.77 4.45 11.80
C THR A 164 19.19 3.01 11.48
N THR A 165 18.89 2.49 10.29
CA THR A 165 19.27 1.11 9.88
C THR A 165 20.34 1.04 8.79
N ALA A 166 21.18 2.08 8.66
CA ALA A 166 22.26 2.16 7.66
C ALA A 166 23.68 2.20 8.27
N PHE A 167 23.91 1.50 9.39
CA PHE A 167 25.26 1.34 9.99
C PHE A 167 25.52 -0.10 10.44
N THR A 168 25.43 -1.08 9.54
CA THR A 168 26.17 -2.35 9.68
C THR A 168 26.12 -3.13 8.36
N GLU A 169 26.76 -2.62 7.32
CA GLU A 169 27.06 -3.44 6.12
C GLU A 169 28.37 -2.98 5.49
N HIS A 170 29.48 -3.47 6.04
CA HIS A 170 30.75 -3.64 5.34
C HIS A 170 31.64 -4.56 6.18
N ASN A 171 31.75 -5.83 5.80
CA ASN A 171 33.01 -6.43 5.35
C ASN A 171 32.85 -7.96 5.23
N SER A 172 32.70 -8.48 4.03
CA SER A 172 32.88 -9.91 3.75
C SER A 172 33.38 -10.08 2.31
N ARG A 173 34.67 -9.82 2.11
CA ARG A 173 35.47 -10.35 1.02
C ARG A 173 36.69 -11.02 1.62
N GLY A 174 36.84 -12.33 1.44
CA GLY A 174 37.95 -13.08 2.01
C GLY A 174 37.89 -14.56 1.67
N THR A 175 38.43 -14.89 0.52
CA THR A 175 38.67 -16.22 -0.03
C THR A 175 39.54 -17.12 0.86
N GLY A 176 39.19 -18.41 0.92
CA GLY A 176 40.16 -19.46 0.66
C GLY A 176 40.82 -20.19 1.84
N ARG A 177 40.74 -21.52 1.73
CA ARG A 177 41.70 -22.57 2.14
C ARG A 177 41.50 -23.30 3.48
N GLN A 178 41.12 -24.57 3.26
CA GLN A 178 41.78 -25.79 3.72
C GLN A 178 41.43 -26.33 5.12
N ALA A 179 40.96 -27.57 5.06
CA ALA A 179 40.65 -28.48 6.15
C ALA A 179 41.90 -28.94 6.91
N ARG A 180 41.75 -29.19 8.22
CA ARG A 180 42.29 -30.36 8.96
C ARG A 180 41.82 -30.38 10.43
N PRO A 181 41.96 -31.50 11.18
CA PRO A 181 40.83 -32.17 11.82
C PRO A 181 40.80 -32.09 13.36
N MET A 182 39.68 -32.51 13.94
CA MET A 182 39.47 -32.72 15.38
C MET A 182 40.50 -33.68 15.98
N PHE A 183 41.18 -33.24 17.04
CA PHE A 183 41.81 -34.10 18.04
C PHE A 183 41.27 -33.76 19.43
N LYS A 184 41.21 -34.81 20.25
CA LYS A 184 40.49 -34.99 21.52
C LYS A 184 41.09 -34.24 22.73
N GLN A 185 40.24 -34.20 23.77
CA GLN A 185 40.53 -34.24 25.23
C GLN A 185 40.64 -32.94 26.03
N ALA A 186 39.54 -32.70 26.77
CA ALA A 186 39.43 -32.39 28.20
C ALA A 186 40.70 -32.03 29.00
N TYR A 187 40.64 -30.90 29.74
CA TYR A 187 40.88 -30.82 31.19
C TYR A 187 40.49 -29.44 31.75
N ASP A 188 40.29 -29.43 33.06
CA ASP A 188 39.75 -28.38 33.92
C ASP A 188 40.65 -27.15 34.17
N THR A 189 40.09 -26.22 34.96
CA THR A 189 40.69 -25.18 35.84
C THR A 189 40.72 -23.71 35.36
N PRO A 190 40.70 -22.71 36.30
CA PRO A 190 39.76 -21.59 36.26
C PRO A 190 40.47 -20.23 36.17
N GLY A 191 39.80 -19.18 35.72
CA GLY A 191 40.49 -17.89 35.65
C GLY A 191 39.66 -16.68 35.26
N ARG A 192 39.42 -15.83 36.27
CA ARG A 192 39.41 -14.35 36.24
C ARG A 192 38.50 -13.60 35.27
N ARG A 193 37.57 -12.90 35.91
CA ARG A 193 36.77 -11.75 35.45
C ARG A 193 37.66 -10.58 35.03
N GLN A 194 37.24 -9.83 34.00
CA GLN A 194 37.24 -8.37 33.98
C GLN A 194 36.06 -7.83 33.16
N PRO A 195 35.61 -6.59 33.43
CA PRO A 195 34.21 -6.19 33.38
C PRO A 195 33.87 -5.40 32.10
N HIS A 196 32.65 -5.56 31.60
CA HIS A 196 32.06 -4.57 30.70
C HIS A 196 30.77 -4.04 31.32
N GLU A 197 30.91 -2.85 31.88
CA GLU A 197 29.83 -2.00 32.34
C GLU A 197 28.90 -1.66 31.15
N GLY A 198 27.59 -1.61 31.43
CA GLY A 198 26.62 -0.96 30.54
C GLY A 198 25.35 -1.75 30.18
N ARG A 199 25.22 -3.03 30.52
CA ARG A 199 23.98 -3.77 30.23
C ARG A 199 23.01 -3.66 31.40
N ARG A 200 21.94 -2.87 31.21
CA ARG A 200 20.72 -2.92 32.03
C ARG A 200 20.44 -4.39 32.32
N GLN A 201 20.49 -4.79 33.59
CA GLN A 201 20.33 -6.17 34.02
C GLN A 201 18.98 -6.67 33.49
N ALA A 202 19.00 -7.42 32.40
CA ALA A 202 17.84 -8.20 31.98
C ALA A 202 17.56 -9.12 33.17
N GLY A 203 16.44 -8.86 33.86
CA GLY A 203 16.00 -9.65 35.00
C GLY A 203 16.01 -11.14 34.68
N ARG A 204 16.01 -11.97 35.71
CA ARG A 204 15.95 -13.43 35.55
C ARG A 204 14.79 -13.77 34.61
N CYS A 205 15.06 -14.46 33.50
CA CYS A 205 14.00 -14.95 32.63
C CYS A 205 13.07 -15.88 33.41
N GLU A 206 11.77 -15.61 33.37
CA GLU A 206 10.77 -16.35 34.15
C GLU A 206 10.57 -17.78 33.60
N HIS A 207 10.81 -17.99 32.30
CA HIS A 207 10.62 -19.30 31.67
C HIS A 207 11.78 -20.27 31.90
N CYS A 208 13.03 -19.79 31.90
CA CYS A 208 14.22 -20.66 32.00
C CYS A 208 15.19 -20.33 33.14
N GLY A 209 14.99 -19.23 33.84
CA GLY A 209 15.78 -18.83 35.00
C GLY A 209 17.17 -18.30 34.66
N ARG A 210 17.50 -18.13 33.38
CA ARG A 210 18.79 -17.58 32.93
C ARG A 210 18.71 -16.06 32.75
N TYR A 211 19.84 -15.41 32.93
CA TYR A 211 20.06 -14.00 32.62
C TYR A 211 20.56 -13.89 31.16
N ASN A 212 20.54 -12.69 30.58
CA ASN A 212 21.00 -12.32 29.22
C ASN A 212 19.95 -12.24 28.10
N HIS A 213 18.68 -12.56 28.37
CA HIS A 213 17.56 -12.36 27.44
C HIS A 213 16.28 -12.02 28.21
N LEU A 214 15.31 -11.38 27.56
CA LEU A 214 13.98 -11.12 28.13
C LEU A 214 13.12 -12.39 28.08
N SER A 215 12.13 -12.53 28.97
CA SER A 215 11.18 -13.65 28.92
C SER A 215 10.46 -13.77 27.57
N ILE A 216 10.34 -12.67 26.81
CA ILE A 216 9.77 -12.70 25.45
C ILE A 216 10.65 -13.42 24.42
N ASP A 217 11.97 -13.32 24.56
CA ASP A 217 12.95 -13.91 23.64
C ASP A 217 13.39 -15.31 24.08
N CYS A 218 12.72 -15.91 25.05
CA CYS A 218 13.11 -17.20 25.59
C CYS A 218 12.71 -18.33 24.64
N ARG A 219 13.71 -19.09 24.15
CA ARG A 219 13.49 -20.34 23.41
C ARG A 219 12.58 -21.34 24.16
N HIS A 220 12.50 -21.23 25.48
CA HIS A 220 11.68 -22.10 26.32
C HIS A 220 10.30 -21.53 26.71
N ARG A 221 9.86 -20.41 26.11
CA ARG A 221 8.55 -19.79 26.38
C ARG A 221 7.37 -20.76 26.18
N GLY A 222 7.43 -21.60 25.15
CA GLY A 222 6.41 -22.63 24.87
C GLY A 222 6.75 -24.01 25.43
N ALA A 223 7.83 -24.15 26.21
CA ALA A 223 8.23 -25.44 26.74
C ALA A 223 7.26 -25.92 27.83
N ARG A 224 6.97 -27.22 27.83
CA ARG A 224 6.22 -27.89 28.88
C ARG A 224 7.17 -28.35 29.98
N CYS A 225 6.85 -28.05 31.23
CA CYS A 225 7.61 -28.56 32.36
C CYS A 225 7.41 -30.08 32.49
N TYR A 226 8.50 -30.84 32.53
CA TYR A 226 8.42 -32.30 32.67
C TYR A 226 7.98 -32.78 34.08
N LYS A 227 7.93 -31.88 35.08
CA LYS A 227 7.50 -32.22 36.45
C LYS A 227 6.00 -32.01 36.69
N CYS A 228 5.41 -30.92 36.16
CA CYS A 228 3.99 -30.59 36.38
C CYS A 228 3.16 -30.52 35.09
N HIS A 229 3.77 -30.76 33.93
CA HIS A 229 3.14 -30.68 32.61
C HIS A 229 2.51 -29.34 32.24
N ALA A 230 2.72 -28.28 33.04
CA ALA A 230 2.31 -26.92 32.71
C ALA A 230 3.25 -26.27 31.68
N ILE A 231 2.70 -25.40 30.85
CA ILE A 231 3.44 -24.58 29.88
C ILE A 231 3.93 -23.29 30.54
N GLY A 232 5.02 -22.72 30.02
CA GLY A 232 5.54 -21.43 30.48
C GLY A 232 6.66 -21.50 31.52
N HIS A 233 7.21 -22.68 31.81
CA HIS A 233 8.48 -22.82 32.54
C HIS A 233 9.13 -24.19 32.30
N ILE A 234 10.42 -24.32 32.61
CA ILE A 234 11.12 -25.61 32.56
C ILE A 234 11.29 -26.20 33.96
N ALA A 235 11.56 -27.51 34.06
CA ALA A 235 11.73 -28.21 35.34
C ALA A 235 12.79 -27.60 36.27
N ARG A 236 13.75 -26.82 35.72
CA ARG A 236 14.77 -26.08 36.48
C ARG A 236 14.21 -24.85 37.22
N THR A 237 13.16 -24.21 36.72
CA THR A 237 12.49 -23.07 37.37
C THR A 237 11.20 -23.47 38.08
N HIS A 238 10.95 -24.77 38.23
CA HIS A 238 9.78 -25.30 38.90
C HIS A 238 9.87 -25.05 40.42
N ASN A 239 9.29 -23.94 40.88
CA ASN A 239 9.08 -23.67 42.30
C ASN A 239 7.72 -24.23 42.72
N VAL A 240 7.74 -25.23 43.60
CA VAL A 240 6.54 -25.67 44.33
C VAL A 240 6.21 -24.57 45.32
N ARG A 241 5.18 -23.76 45.04
CA ARG A 241 4.54 -22.99 46.11
C ARG A 241 3.71 -24.02 46.89
N GLN A 242 4.15 -24.33 48.11
CA GLN A 242 3.32 -25.02 49.09
C GLN A 242 2.17 -24.09 49.50
#